data_AF-A0AA35SLY8-F1
#
_entry.id   AF-A0AA35SLY8-F1
#
_cell.length_a   1.000
_cell.length_b   1.000
_cell.length_c   1.000
_cell.angle_alpha   90.00
_cell.angle_beta   90.00
_cell.angle_gamma   90.00
#
_symmetry.space_group_name_H-M   'P 1'
#
loop_
_entity.id
_entity.type
_entity.pdbx_description
1 polymer ?
#
loop_
_entity_poly.entity_id
_entity_poly.type
_entity_poly.pdbx_seq_one_letter_code
_entity_poly.pdbx_strand_id
1 'polypeptide(L)'
;MVNSLKMEVGIEDCLHIEFEYNKSKYHLRDIVVGKIYFLLVRIKIKHMEIAIIKKETSGTPPNIYTENEQVAKYEIMDGAPVRGTHTYIYYGQ
;
A
#
# COMPACT_ATOMS: atom_id res chain seq x y z
N MET A 1 -12.72 0.44 19.47
CA MET A 1 -12.85 0.98 18.10
C MET A 1 -11.55 0.66 17.39
N VAL A 2 -11.60 -0.13 16.32
CA VAL A 2 -10.39 -0.42 15.54
C VAL A 2 -10.06 0.86 14.79
N ASN A 3 -8.98 1.56 15.17
CA ASN A 3 -8.45 2.65 14.37
C ASN A 3 -7.89 2.02 13.10
N SER A 4 -8.67 1.99 12.03
CA SER A 4 -8.16 1.72 10.71
C SER A 4 -7.10 2.76 10.37
N LEU A 5 -6.03 2.32 9.74
CA LEU A 5 -4.93 3.18 9.34
C LEU A 5 -5.14 3.58 7.89
N LYS A 6 -4.77 4.80 7.56
CA LYS A 6 -4.91 5.36 6.22
C LYS A 6 -3.55 5.74 5.66
N MET A 7 -3.34 5.40 4.40
CA MET A 7 -2.26 5.91 3.57
C MET A 7 -2.87 6.58 2.35
N GLU A 8 -2.34 7.74 1.97
CA GLU A 8 -2.86 8.53 0.86
C GLU A 8 -1.77 8.75 -0.17
N VAL A 9 -2.15 8.65 -1.45
CA VAL A 9 -1.31 8.99 -2.59
C VAL A 9 -2.07 10.00 -3.43
N GLY A 10 -1.45 11.15 -3.67
CA GLY A 10 -2.10 12.25 -4.36
C GLY A 10 -1.18 13.04 -5.27
N ILE A 11 -1.78 13.57 -6.34
CA ILE A 11 -1.24 14.63 -7.18
C ILE A 11 -2.35 15.66 -7.29
N GLU A 12 -2.06 16.91 -6.94
CA GLU A 12 -3.02 18.00 -6.94
C GLU A 12 -3.81 18.05 -8.26
N ASP A 13 -5.13 18.20 -8.14
CA ASP A 13 -6.10 18.24 -9.25
C ASP A 13 -6.10 17.05 -10.23
N CYS A 14 -5.33 15.99 -9.97
CA CYS A 14 -5.08 14.91 -10.92
C CYS A 14 -5.38 13.52 -10.37
N LEU A 15 -4.92 13.22 -9.16
CA LEU A 15 -4.99 11.89 -8.56
C LEU A 15 -5.20 11.99 -7.06
N HIS A 16 -6.13 11.23 -6.52
CA HIS A 16 -6.26 11.04 -5.08
C HIS A 16 -6.77 9.63 -4.81
N ILE A 17 -5.92 8.81 -4.20
CA ILE A 17 -6.20 7.43 -3.81
C ILE A 17 -5.95 7.31 -2.30
N GLU A 18 -6.92 6.75 -1.58
CA GLU A 18 -6.73 6.33 -0.18
C GLU A 18 -6.62 4.81 -0.12
N PHE A 19 -5.71 4.30 0.70
CA PHE A 19 -5.66 2.91 1.12
C PHE A 19 -5.86 2.82 2.63
N GLU A 20 -6.95 2.18 3.02
CA GLU A 20 -7.30 1.89 4.40
C GLU A 20 -6.96 0.44 4.73
N TYR A 21 -6.33 0.18 5.87
CA TYR A 21 -6.02 -1.18 6.33
C TYR A 21 -6.27 -1.36 7.83
N ASN A 22 -6.55 -2.60 8.22
CA ASN A 22 -7.20 -2.90 9.49
C ASN A 22 -6.30 -2.87 10.73
N LYS A 23 -4.96 -3.05 10.60
CA LYS A 23 -4.02 -3.07 11.73
C LYS A 23 -2.65 -2.48 11.38
N SER A 24 -1.93 -1.91 12.34
CA SER A 24 -0.51 -1.51 12.19
C SER A 24 0.47 -2.63 12.52
N LYS A 25 -0.02 -3.69 13.17
CA LYS A 25 0.77 -4.83 13.63
C LYS A 25 0.02 -6.10 13.30
N TYR A 26 0.73 -7.06 12.73
CA TYR A 26 0.19 -8.34 12.28
C TYR A 26 1.01 -9.48 12.87
N HIS A 27 0.34 -10.57 13.23
CA HIS A 27 1.01 -11.85 13.43
C HIS A 27 1.53 -12.38 12.07
N LEU A 28 2.54 -13.25 12.06
CA LEU A 28 3.08 -13.82 10.81
C LEU A 28 2.07 -14.64 10.00
N ARG A 29 0.96 -15.03 10.62
CA ARG A 29 -0.16 -15.78 10.02
C ARG A 29 -1.43 -14.95 9.87
N ASP A 30 -1.36 -13.66 10.15
CA ASP A 30 -2.51 -12.79 9.96
C ASP A 30 -2.72 -12.49 8.47
N ILE A 31 -3.96 -12.10 8.18
CA ILE A 31 -4.35 -11.55 6.89
C ILE A 31 -4.42 -10.02 7.02
N VAL A 32 -3.71 -9.33 6.14
CA VAL A 32 -3.88 -7.90 5.91
C VAL A 32 -5.19 -7.69 5.17
N VAL A 33 -6.12 -6.97 5.78
CA VAL A 33 -7.40 -6.61 5.17
C VAL A 33 -7.41 -5.12 4.94
N GLY A 34 -7.62 -4.73 3.69
CA GLY A 34 -7.65 -3.32 3.34
C GLY A 34 -8.63 -3.00 2.22
N LYS A 35 -8.77 -1.71 1.97
CA LYS A 35 -9.68 -1.15 0.98
C LYS A 35 -9.05 0.07 0.35
N ILE A 36 -9.03 0.07 -0.97
CA ILE A 36 -8.53 1.19 -1.78
C ILE A 36 -9.72 1.99 -2.27
N TYR A 37 -9.67 3.31 -2.13
CA TYR A 37 -10.68 4.24 -2.59
C TYR A 37 -10.09 5.16 -3.66
N PHE A 38 -10.75 5.23 -4.81
CA PHE A 38 -10.36 6.11 -5.91
C PHE A 38 -11.16 7.41 -5.86
N LEU A 39 -10.65 8.42 -5.14
CA LEU A 39 -11.36 9.67 -4.88
C LEU A 39 -11.30 10.65 -6.07
N LEU A 40 -10.15 10.70 -6.75
CA LEU A 40 -9.93 11.48 -7.97
C LEU A 40 -9.03 10.70 -8.92
N VAL A 41 -9.47 10.53 -10.18
CA VAL A 41 -8.69 9.88 -11.23
C VAL A 41 -8.86 10.67 -12.53
N ARG A 42 -7.93 11.58 -12.82
CA ARG A 42 -7.86 12.38 -14.05
C ARG A 42 -6.66 12.05 -14.93
N ILE A 43 -5.76 11.21 -14.42
CA ILE A 43 -4.63 10.66 -15.17
C ILE A 43 -4.82 9.15 -15.38
N LYS A 44 -4.33 8.64 -16.51
CA LYS A 44 -4.35 7.19 -16.77
C LYS A 44 -3.30 6.50 -15.90
N ILE A 45 -3.75 5.62 -15.03
CA ILE A 45 -2.87 4.78 -14.21
C ILE A 45 -2.48 3.57 -15.06
N LYS A 46 -1.17 3.43 -15.34
CA LYS A 46 -0.65 2.30 -16.11
C LYS A 46 -0.46 1.05 -15.25
N HIS A 47 -0.05 1.24 -14.01
CA HIS A 47 0.29 0.16 -13.08
C HIS A 47 0.04 0.61 -11.65
N MET A 48 -0.49 -0.29 -10.83
CA MET A 48 -0.66 -0.07 -9.39
C MET A 48 -0.43 -1.39 -8.65
N GLU A 49 0.40 -1.35 -7.60
CA GLU A 49 0.66 -2.49 -6.74
C GLU A 49 0.79 -2.07 -5.27
N ILE A 50 0.55 -3.03 -4.38
CA ILE A 50 0.98 -2.97 -2.98
C ILE A 50 2.15 -3.93 -2.81
N ALA A 51 3.19 -3.47 -2.13
CA ALA A 51 4.37 -4.27 -1.83
C ALA A 51 4.60 -4.37 -0.32
N ILE A 52 5.06 -5.53 0.13
CA ILE A 52 5.61 -5.70 1.48
C ILE A 52 7.13 -5.64 1.36
N ILE A 53 7.73 -4.65 2.01
CA ILE A 53 9.17 -4.41 1.94
C ILE A 53 9.78 -4.69 3.32
N LYS A 54 10.72 -5.63 3.36
CA LYS A 54 11.60 -5.84 4.51
C LYS A 54 12.76 -4.88 4.39
N LYS A 55 12.91 -3.99 5.38
CA LYS A 55 14.05 -3.08 5.48
C LYS A 55 14.94 -3.53 6.63
N GLU A 56 16.18 -3.87 6.32
CA GLU A 56 17.21 -4.18 7.32
C GLU A 56 18.17 -2.98 7.44
N THR A 57 18.51 -2.60 8.68
CA THR A 57 19.50 -1.56 8.95
C THR A 57 20.53 -2.12 9.92
N SER A 58 21.79 -2.15 9.48
CA SER A 58 22.89 -2.83 10.18
C SER A 58 24.08 -1.90 10.35
N GLY A 59 24.84 -2.08 11.43
CA GLY A 59 26.01 -1.28 11.76
C GLY A 59 25.72 -0.14 12.75
N THR A 60 26.78 0.59 13.13
CA THR A 60 26.75 1.69 14.09
C THR A 60 27.45 2.90 13.49
N PRO A 61 27.10 4.14 13.86
CA PRO A 61 27.78 5.33 13.37
C PRO A 61 29.32 5.20 13.49
N PRO A 62 30.10 5.54 12.44
CA PRO A 62 29.69 6.15 11.17
C PRO A 62 29.24 5.16 10.08
N ASN A 63 29.33 3.85 10.31
CA ASN A 63 29.12 2.81 9.30
C ASN A 63 27.73 2.18 9.44
N ILE A 64 26.70 2.86 8.89
CA ILE A 64 25.31 2.35 8.83
C ILE A 64 25.02 1.88 7.41
N TYR A 65 24.51 0.66 7.27
CA TYR A 65 24.08 0.04 6.02
C TYR A 65 22.57 -0.18 6.06
N THR A 66 21.90 -0.05 4.91
CA THR A 66 20.45 -0.28 4.79
C THR A 66 20.16 -1.09 3.55
N GLU A 67 19.47 -2.20 3.72
CA GLU A 67 19.03 -3.10 2.65
C GLU A 67 17.50 -3.15 2.59
N ASN A 68 16.94 -3.20 1.39
CA ASN A 68 15.51 -3.32 1.16
C ASN A 68 15.25 -4.55 0.29
N GLU A 69 14.34 -5.42 0.73
CA GLU A 69 13.90 -6.61 0.02
C GLU A 69 12.37 -6.55 -0.16
N GLN A 70 11.89 -6.72 -1.39
CA GLN A 70 10.46 -6.86 -1.66
C GLN A 70 10.04 -8.31 -1.39
N VAL A 71 9.40 -8.54 -0.25
CA VAL A 71 8.97 -9.87 0.21
C VAL A 71 7.68 -10.32 -0.48
N ALA A 72 6.82 -9.37 -0.84
CA ALA A 72 5.59 -9.65 -1.56
C ALA A 72 5.19 -8.49 -2.46
N LYS A 73 4.45 -8.82 -3.52
CA LYS A 73 3.89 -7.90 -4.50
C LYS A 73 2.46 -8.31 -4.82
N TYR A 74 1.54 -7.36 -4.78
CA TYR A 74 0.15 -7.55 -5.14
C TYR A 74 -0.26 -6.52 -6.19
N GLU A 75 -0.48 -6.97 -7.41
CA GLU A 75 -0.96 -6.12 -8.50
C GLU A 75 -2.46 -5.89 -8.35
N ILE A 76 -2.87 -4.62 -8.36
CA ILE A 76 -4.24 -4.23 -8.02
C ILE A 76 -5.08 -4.01 -9.29
N MET A 77 -4.45 -3.52 -10.35
CA MET A 77 -5.18 -3.12 -11.57
C MET A 77 -4.42 -3.48 -12.83
N ASP A 78 -5.18 -3.99 -13.81
CA ASP A 78 -4.81 -4.13 -15.22
C ASP A 78 -5.64 -3.16 -16.11
N GLY A 79 -6.04 -2.01 -15.55
CA GLY A 79 -6.95 -1.06 -16.21
C GLY A 79 -7.11 0.26 -15.46
N ALA A 80 -7.87 1.20 -16.05
CA ALA A 80 -8.06 2.53 -15.48
C ALA A 80 -9.22 2.54 -14.47
N PRO A 81 -8.97 2.84 -13.18
CA PRO A 81 -10.04 2.93 -12.19
C PRO A 81 -10.91 4.15 -12.45
N VAL A 82 -12.19 4.03 -12.07
CA VAL A 82 -13.15 5.13 -12.17
C VAL A 82 -13.31 5.79 -10.82
N ARG A 83 -13.50 7.11 -10.81
CA ARG A 83 -13.80 7.87 -9.59
C ARG A 83 -14.97 7.26 -8.82
N GLY A 84 -14.84 7.15 -7.50
CA GLY A 84 -15.86 6.64 -6.59
C GLY A 84 -15.89 5.11 -6.46
N THR A 85 -15.04 4.40 -7.19
CA THR A 85 -14.88 2.94 -7.04
C THR A 85 -13.98 2.59 -5.87
N HIS A 86 -14.09 1.33 -5.41
CA HIS A 86 -13.21 0.79 -4.39
C HIS A 86 -12.90 -0.69 -4.63
N THR A 87 -11.72 -1.10 -4.20
CA THR A 87 -11.24 -2.49 -4.30
C THR A 87 -10.82 -2.98 -2.92
N TYR A 88 -11.25 -4.18 -2.56
CA TYR A 88 -10.80 -4.84 -1.33
C TYR A 88 -9.49 -5.57 -1.57
N ILE A 89 -8.63 -5.56 -0.55
CA ILE A 89 -7.35 -6.26 -0.51
C ILE A 89 -7.40 -7.24 0.65
N TYR A 90 -7.09 -8.50 0.35
CA TYR A 90 -6.90 -9.57 1.33
C TYR A 90 -5.56 -10.23 1.03
N TYR A 91 -4.58 -10.01 1.89
CA TYR A 91 -3.25 -10.62 1.75
C TYR A 91 -2.93 -11.47 2.96
N GLY A 92 -2.73 -12.77 2.75
CA GLY A 92 -2.25 -13.74 3.74
C GLY A 92 -1.82 -15.02 3.02
N GLN A 93 -0.87 -15.75 3.60
CA GLN A 93 -0.44 -17.06 3.10
C GLN A 93 -1.50 -18.13 3.33
#